data_AF-A0A6A4KEQ5-F1
#
_entry.id   AF-A0A6A4KEQ5-F1
#
_cell.length_a   1.000
_cell.length_b   1.000
_cell.length_c   1.000
_cell.angle_alpha   90.00
_cell.angle_beta   90.00
_cell.angle_gamma   90.00
#
_symmetry.space_group_name_H-M   'P 1'
#
loop_
_entity.id
_entity.type
_entity.pdbx_description
1 polymer ?
#
loop_
_entity_poly.entity_id
_entity_poly.type
_entity_poly.pdbx_seq_one_letter_code
_entity_poly.pdbx_strand_id
1 'polypeptide(L)'
;MGIFHLPNLRMLRLTLNENLIGYLPEFSHSSQLEELTIGGTSFSGMLPISIGNLESLKILELEYTNLYGMLPPSVGNLAQLTYLDVSRNNFWGKIPSSIANLSKLTNLGLSGGSFDAGTLPFILGKLSKLTALYITDTKVSDVLPQCLANLTHLSALVLSNNELLGEIPSWLLNLTRFTSLDLSGNHLYGMFPSSISQLKHLEVLDLASNSLSGKVELDIFQNLQNLTLLNLSGNKLMMLATNSSNATLPKLSSIGLASCNLKEFPDFLQFQNELEFLNLANNNIQGPVPTWLWNTSKETMSVPKGNVDKSKVQGLSPGKPHSKDM
;
A
#
# COMPACT_ATOMS: atom_id res chain seq x y z
N MET A 1 34.24 -3.82 -22.36
CA MET A 1 33.65 -2.75 -21.53
C MET A 1 32.29 -3.21 -21.05
N GLY A 2 31.99 -3.09 -19.76
CA GLY A 2 30.64 -3.32 -19.23
C GLY A 2 29.69 -2.17 -19.57
N ILE A 3 28.38 -2.43 -19.57
CA ILE A 3 27.34 -1.47 -19.95
C ILE A 3 27.37 -0.17 -19.10
N PHE A 4 27.83 -0.26 -17.84
CA PHE A 4 27.96 0.88 -16.92
C PHE A 4 29.11 1.85 -17.23
N HIS A 5 29.95 1.53 -18.22
CA HIS A 5 30.97 2.46 -18.73
C HIS A 5 30.49 3.23 -19.98
N LEU A 6 29.28 2.97 -20.47
CA LEU A 6 28.74 3.68 -21.62
C LEU A 6 28.38 5.12 -21.21
N PRO A 7 29.01 6.15 -21.83
CA PRO A 7 28.90 7.53 -21.37
C PRO A 7 27.49 8.13 -21.53
N ASN A 8 26.66 7.53 -22.38
CA ASN A 8 25.31 8.02 -22.70
C ASN A 8 24.19 7.19 -22.04
N LEU A 9 24.52 6.13 -21.29
CA LEU A 9 23.50 5.29 -20.67
C LEU A 9 22.87 6.04 -19.50
N ARG A 10 21.58 6.37 -19.62
CA ARG A 10 20.80 7.08 -18.59
C ARG A 10 19.80 6.19 -17.87
N MET A 11 19.33 5.12 -18.52
CA MET A 11 18.33 4.24 -17.95
C MET A 11 18.70 2.79 -18.27
N LEU A 12 18.66 1.93 -17.26
CA LEU A 12 18.76 0.49 -17.39
C LEU A 12 17.58 -0.15 -16.66
N ARG A 13 16.65 -0.73 -17.42
CA ARG A 13 15.47 -1.43 -16.89
C ARG A 13 15.51 -2.89 -17.30
N LEU A 14 15.55 -3.76 -16.32
CA LEU A 14 15.57 -5.23 -16.46
C LEU A 14 14.43 -5.89 -15.69
N THR A 15 13.50 -5.10 -15.15
CA THR A 15 12.44 -5.56 -14.25
C THR A 15 11.59 -6.69 -14.85
N LEU A 16 11.08 -7.60 -14.01
CA LEU A 16 10.18 -8.71 -14.35
C LEU A 16 10.77 -9.74 -15.34
N ASN A 17 12.09 -9.92 -15.31
CA ASN A 17 12.76 -11.02 -15.99
C ASN A 17 13.20 -12.06 -14.94
N GLU A 18 12.27 -12.89 -14.48
CA GLU A 18 12.49 -13.80 -13.32
C GLU A 18 13.72 -14.71 -13.48
N ASN A 19 13.96 -15.21 -14.69
CA ASN A 19 15.09 -16.09 -15.00
C ASN A 19 16.42 -15.35 -15.23
N LEU A 20 16.43 -14.02 -15.18
CA LEU A 20 17.64 -13.22 -15.38
C LEU A 20 18.51 -13.27 -14.13
N ILE A 21 19.65 -13.95 -14.24
CA ILE A 21 20.64 -14.08 -13.18
C ILE A 21 21.79 -13.08 -13.37
N GLY A 22 22.45 -12.70 -12.28
CA GLY A 22 23.61 -11.81 -12.34
C GLY A 22 24.03 -11.25 -11.00
N TYR A 23 25.04 -10.37 -11.06
CA TYR A 23 25.56 -9.59 -9.95
C TYR A 23 25.73 -8.13 -10.40
N LEU A 24 25.50 -7.18 -9.50
CA LEU A 24 25.79 -5.77 -9.79
C LEU A 24 27.32 -5.55 -9.72
N PRO A 25 27.94 -4.99 -10.78
CA PRO A 25 29.37 -4.69 -10.78
C PRO A 25 29.67 -3.39 -10.03
N GLU A 26 30.94 -3.07 -9.86
CA GLU A 26 31.34 -1.74 -9.38
C GLU A 26 30.94 -0.64 -10.38
N PHE A 27 30.48 0.50 -9.86
CA PHE A 27 30.02 1.65 -10.63
C PHE A 27 31.08 2.77 -10.68
N SER A 28 31.18 3.44 -11.83
CA SER A 28 32.09 4.58 -12.04
C SER A 28 31.43 5.91 -11.68
N HIS A 29 32.21 6.86 -11.14
CA HIS A 29 31.78 8.26 -10.94
C HIS A 29 31.40 8.98 -12.24
N SER A 30 31.89 8.48 -13.38
CA SER A 30 31.56 9.06 -14.70
C SER A 30 30.17 8.66 -15.21
N SER A 31 29.49 7.74 -14.53
CA SER A 31 28.19 7.22 -14.95
C SER A 31 27.11 8.31 -14.95
N GLN A 32 26.36 8.40 -16.04
CA GLN A 32 25.22 9.30 -16.20
C GLN A 32 23.88 8.59 -15.94
N LEU A 33 23.92 7.44 -15.27
CA LEU A 33 22.74 6.63 -15.00
C LEU A 33 21.79 7.38 -14.05
N GLU A 34 20.57 7.59 -14.51
CA GLU A 34 19.47 8.21 -13.77
C GLU A 34 18.49 7.18 -13.24
N GLU A 35 18.43 6.00 -13.87
CA GLU A 35 17.50 4.95 -13.49
C GLU A 35 18.16 3.57 -13.60
N LEU A 36 18.07 2.81 -12.52
CA LEU A 36 18.44 1.41 -12.43
C LEU A 36 17.27 0.62 -11.83
N THR A 37 16.59 -0.17 -12.66
CA THR A 37 15.52 -1.07 -12.20
C THR A 37 15.87 -2.51 -12.58
N ILE A 38 15.94 -3.38 -11.59
CA ILE A 38 16.20 -4.82 -11.79
C ILE A 38 15.20 -5.69 -11.01
N GLY A 39 14.10 -5.10 -10.53
CA GLY A 39 13.17 -5.81 -9.66
C GLY A 39 12.51 -7.02 -10.33
N GLY A 40 12.14 -8.04 -9.55
CA GLY A 40 11.56 -9.26 -10.11
C GLY A 40 12.54 -10.05 -11.00
N THR A 41 13.83 -10.02 -10.67
CA THR A 41 14.89 -10.81 -11.34
C THR A 41 15.62 -11.68 -10.32
N SER A 42 16.44 -12.61 -10.80
CA SER A 42 17.26 -13.50 -9.95
C SER A 42 18.67 -12.94 -9.68
N PHE A 43 18.87 -11.62 -9.76
CA PHE A 43 20.13 -10.99 -9.37
C PHE A 43 20.49 -11.29 -7.91
N SER A 44 21.76 -11.55 -7.63
CA SER A 44 22.26 -11.91 -6.30
C SER A 44 23.56 -11.17 -5.98
N GLY A 45 24.12 -11.44 -4.80
CA GLY A 45 25.31 -10.75 -4.31
C GLY A 45 24.99 -9.55 -3.42
N MET A 46 26.04 -8.86 -3.00
CA MET A 46 25.92 -7.63 -2.22
C MET A 46 25.72 -6.42 -3.13
N LEU A 47 24.97 -5.42 -2.66
CA LEU A 47 24.95 -4.11 -3.32
C LEU A 47 26.35 -3.48 -3.16
N PRO A 48 27.11 -3.23 -4.25
CA PRO A 48 28.49 -2.76 -4.14
C PRO A 48 28.53 -1.33 -3.56
N ILE A 49 29.58 -1.03 -2.80
CA ILE A 49 29.73 0.29 -2.14
C ILE A 49 29.80 1.41 -3.19
N SER A 50 30.34 1.14 -4.38
CA SER A 50 30.36 2.08 -5.49
C SER A 50 28.97 2.48 -6.00
N ILE A 51 27.85 1.90 -5.53
CA ILE A 51 26.52 2.41 -5.85
C ILE A 51 26.42 3.92 -5.61
N GLY A 52 27.08 4.43 -4.56
CA GLY A 52 27.15 5.86 -4.24
C GLY A 52 27.89 6.73 -5.26
N ASN A 53 28.54 6.14 -6.27
CA ASN A 53 29.18 6.86 -7.38
C ASN A 53 28.18 7.29 -8.45
N LEU A 54 26.95 6.76 -8.42
CA LEU A 54 25.89 7.09 -9.38
C LEU A 54 25.20 8.42 -8.99
N GLU A 55 25.94 9.53 -9.04
CA GLU A 55 25.50 10.84 -8.55
C GLU A 55 24.27 11.40 -9.28
N SER A 56 23.99 10.92 -10.49
CA SER A 56 22.81 11.29 -11.29
C SER A 56 21.57 10.43 -11.01
N LEU A 57 21.68 9.37 -10.20
CA LEU A 57 20.62 8.39 -10.02
C LEU A 57 19.40 9.00 -9.30
N LYS A 58 18.24 8.82 -9.91
CA LYS A 58 16.92 9.27 -9.43
C LYS A 58 16.05 8.10 -8.98
N ILE A 59 16.15 6.98 -9.67
CA ILE A 59 15.35 5.78 -9.42
C ILE A 59 16.30 4.59 -9.22
N LEU A 60 16.19 3.96 -8.05
CA LEU A 60 16.84 2.70 -7.73
C LEU A 60 15.77 1.71 -7.26
N GLU A 61 15.42 0.75 -8.12
CA GLU A 61 14.39 -0.25 -7.86
C GLU A 61 15.02 -1.64 -7.94
N LEU A 62 15.18 -2.26 -6.78
CA LEU A 62 15.83 -3.56 -6.58
C LEU A 62 14.85 -4.57 -5.98
N GLU A 63 13.54 -4.30 -6.01
CA GLU A 63 12.56 -5.11 -5.28
C GLU A 63 12.50 -6.56 -5.79
N TYR A 64 12.25 -7.52 -4.90
CA TYR A 64 12.06 -8.92 -5.30
C TYR A 64 13.26 -9.49 -6.09
N THR A 65 14.45 -9.40 -5.51
CA THR A 65 15.66 -10.06 -6.03
C THR A 65 16.36 -10.88 -4.93
N ASN A 66 17.49 -11.51 -5.24
CA ASN A 66 18.26 -12.32 -4.29
C ASN A 66 19.46 -11.55 -3.68
N LEU A 67 19.45 -10.21 -3.73
CA LEU A 67 20.51 -9.40 -3.11
C LEU A 67 20.56 -9.60 -1.60
N TYR A 68 21.76 -9.61 -1.03
CA TYR A 68 21.97 -9.85 0.41
C TYR A 68 23.04 -8.92 0.99
N GLY A 69 23.23 -9.00 2.31
CA GLY A 69 24.21 -8.18 3.02
C GLY A 69 23.57 -6.97 3.69
N MET A 70 24.39 -6.06 4.18
CA MET A 70 23.93 -4.77 4.70
C MET A 70 23.74 -3.76 3.57
N LEU A 71 22.77 -2.86 3.70
CA LEU A 71 22.66 -1.72 2.79
C LEU A 71 23.88 -0.79 3.00
N PRO A 72 24.73 -0.56 1.97
CA PRO A 72 25.96 0.18 2.14
C PRO A 72 25.67 1.66 2.45
N PRO A 73 26.39 2.30 3.40
CA PRO A 73 26.18 3.71 3.74
C PRO A 73 26.32 4.68 2.55
N SER A 74 27.03 4.28 1.50
CA SER A 74 27.18 5.06 0.26
C SER A 74 25.89 5.27 -0.52
N VAL A 75 24.81 4.52 -0.23
CA VAL A 75 23.45 4.84 -0.74
C VAL A 75 23.07 6.27 -0.40
N GLY A 76 23.49 6.80 0.76
CA GLY A 76 23.26 8.18 1.15
C GLY A 76 23.99 9.24 0.32
N ASN A 77 24.88 8.84 -0.61
CA ASN A 77 25.53 9.77 -1.54
C ASN A 77 24.67 10.09 -2.77
N LEU A 78 23.57 9.36 -2.98
CA LEU A 78 22.68 9.50 -4.14
C LEU A 78 21.77 10.73 -3.98
N ALA A 79 22.35 11.93 -4.01
CA ALA A 79 21.67 13.19 -3.70
C ALA A 79 20.50 13.55 -4.64
N GLN A 80 20.42 12.90 -5.81
CA GLN A 80 19.32 13.07 -6.78
C GLN A 80 18.19 12.05 -6.60
N LEU A 81 18.34 11.07 -5.71
CA LEU A 81 17.41 9.95 -5.59
C LEU A 81 16.03 10.42 -5.11
N THR A 82 15.01 10.06 -5.88
CA THR A 82 13.60 10.31 -5.58
C THR A 82 12.87 9.03 -5.22
N TYR A 83 13.31 7.89 -5.76
CA TYR A 83 12.69 6.59 -5.54
C TYR A 83 13.76 5.56 -5.15
N LEU A 84 13.57 4.94 -3.98
CA LEU A 84 14.39 3.83 -3.50
C LEU A 84 13.48 2.69 -3.07
N ASP A 85 13.59 1.55 -3.74
CA ASP A 85 12.96 0.32 -3.29
C ASP A 85 13.98 -0.82 -3.23
N VAL A 86 14.20 -1.34 -2.04
CA VAL A 86 15.05 -2.51 -1.78
C VAL A 86 14.26 -3.66 -1.16
N SER A 87 12.93 -3.60 -1.26
CA SER A 87 12.01 -4.53 -0.63
C SER A 87 12.18 -5.96 -1.15
N ARG A 88 11.79 -6.95 -0.36
CA ARG A 88 11.74 -8.37 -0.74
C ARG A 88 13.10 -8.88 -1.24
N ASN A 89 14.14 -8.51 -0.52
CA ASN A 89 15.51 -9.00 -0.68
C ASN A 89 15.98 -9.69 0.60
N ASN A 90 17.20 -10.24 0.57
CA ASN A 90 17.86 -10.85 1.72
C ASN A 90 18.78 -9.85 2.45
N PHE A 91 18.45 -8.55 2.43
CA PHE A 91 19.18 -7.54 3.19
C PHE A 91 19.02 -7.75 4.70
N TRP A 92 20.05 -7.44 5.47
CA TRP A 92 20.07 -7.56 6.93
C TRP A 92 20.83 -6.43 7.62
N GLY A 93 20.73 -6.37 8.94
CA GLY A 93 21.41 -5.37 9.76
C GLY A 93 20.68 -4.02 9.74
N LYS A 94 21.32 -2.97 10.24
CA LYS A 94 20.68 -1.66 10.38
C LYS A 94 20.55 -0.92 9.05
N ILE A 95 19.44 -0.19 8.88
CA ILE A 95 19.32 0.84 7.84
C ILE A 95 20.41 1.90 8.12
N PRO A 96 21.29 2.22 7.15
CA PRO A 96 22.36 3.18 7.37
C PRO A 96 21.80 4.57 7.63
N SER A 97 22.35 5.27 8.63
CA SER A 97 21.91 6.62 9.01
C SER A 97 22.08 7.65 7.89
N SER A 98 22.96 7.38 6.92
CA SER A 98 23.15 8.18 5.72
C SER A 98 21.92 8.22 4.80
N ILE A 99 20.92 7.34 5.00
CA ILE A 99 19.66 7.40 4.24
C ILE A 99 18.96 8.77 4.40
N ALA A 100 19.15 9.45 5.54
CA ALA A 100 18.62 10.81 5.75
C ALA A 100 19.25 11.88 4.84
N ASN A 101 20.37 11.60 4.17
CA ASN A 101 20.97 12.53 3.23
C ASN A 101 20.16 12.62 1.92
N LEU A 102 19.26 11.67 1.68
CA LEU A 102 18.39 11.60 0.51
C LEU A 102 17.25 12.63 0.59
N SER A 103 17.60 13.90 0.64
CA SER A 103 16.66 15.03 0.81
C SER A 103 15.64 15.22 -0.32
N LYS A 104 15.79 14.49 -1.43
CA LYS A 104 14.85 14.46 -2.56
C LYS A 104 13.93 13.24 -2.58
N LEU A 105 14.12 12.29 -1.66
CA LEU A 105 13.40 11.03 -1.65
C LEU A 105 11.90 11.26 -1.40
N THR A 106 11.07 10.74 -2.29
CA THR A 106 9.61 10.76 -2.20
C THR A 106 9.06 9.39 -1.86
N ASN A 107 9.73 8.32 -2.32
CA ASN A 107 9.28 6.94 -2.13
C ASN A 107 10.40 6.10 -1.51
N LEU A 108 10.08 5.40 -0.43
CA LEU A 108 10.99 4.51 0.27
C LEU A 108 10.33 3.16 0.55
N GLY A 109 10.82 2.12 -0.12
CA GLY A 109 10.47 0.72 0.12
C GLY A 109 11.60 -0.02 0.83
N LEU A 110 11.30 -0.53 2.02
CA LEU A 110 12.21 -1.32 2.86
C LEU A 110 11.52 -2.62 3.33
N SER A 111 10.43 -3.02 2.68
CA SER A 111 9.58 -4.13 3.10
C SER A 111 10.26 -5.46 2.86
N GLY A 112 10.21 -6.42 3.77
CA GLY A 112 10.85 -7.72 3.58
C GLY A 112 12.38 -7.62 3.63
N GLY A 113 12.97 -8.47 4.46
CA GLY A 113 14.38 -8.45 4.80
C GLY A 113 14.55 -8.64 6.31
N SER A 114 15.76 -8.97 6.74
CA SER A 114 16.11 -9.09 8.17
C SER A 114 16.80 -7.83 8.67
N PHE A 115 16.25 -6.65 8.34
CA PHE A 115 16.77 -5.41 8.91
C PHE A 115 16.66 -5.47 10.43
N ASP A 116 17.66 -4.93 11.14
CA ASP A 116 17.66 -4.82 12.60
C ASP A 116 16.59 -3.78 12.98
N ALA A 117 15.34 -4.20 12.97
CA ALA A 117 14.18 -3.34 12.98
C ALA A 117 13.75 -2.90 14.39
N GLY A 118 14.61 -3.09 15.40
CA GLY A 118 14.28 -2.90 16.81
C GLY A 118 13.47 -1.62 17.08
N THR A 119 13.76 -0.52 16.39
CA THR A 119 12.85 0.64 16.29
C THR A 119 12.88 1.24 14.89
N LEU A 120 11.76 1.82 14.43
CA LEU A 120 11.76 2.71 13.27
C LEU A 120 12.77 3.83 13.53
N PRO A 121 13.83 3.97 12.70
CA PRO A 121 14.92 4.84 13.06
C PRO A 121 14.46 6.29 12.98
N PHE A 122 14.76 7.07 14.03
CA PHE A 122 14.43 8.51 14.14
C PHE A 122 14.87 9.33 12.92
N ILE A 123 15.84 8.79 12.19
CA ILE A 123 16.44 9.35 10.99
C ILE A 123 15.42 9.51 9.84
N LEU A 124 14.37 8.69 9.80
CA LEU A 124 13.32 8.76 8.77
C LEU A 124 12.58 10.10 8.82
N GLY A 125 12.41 10.71 9.99
CA GLY A 125 11.80 12.03 10.16
C GLY A 125 12.56 13.18 9.49
N LYS A 126 13.76 12.96 8.94
CA LYS A 126 14.52 13.94 8.15
C LYS A 126 14.14 13.95 6.67
N LEU A 127 13.45 12.93 6.17
CA LEU A 127 13.04 12.79 4.77
C LEU A 127 11.78 13.62 4.48
N SER A 128 11.86 14.94 4.62
CA SER A 128 10.69 15.84 4.62
C SER A 128 9.87 15.88 3.32
N LYS A 129 10.39 15.31 2.23
CA LYS A 129 9.70 15.17 0.94
C LYS A 129 9.01 13.82 0.74
N LEU A 130 9.14 12.91 1.71
CA LEU A 130 8.61 11.56 1.60
C LEU A 130 7.07 11.60 1.49
N THR A 131 6.55 10.98 0.45
CA THR A 131 5.12 10.82 0.18
C THR A 131 4.67 9.39 0.43
N ALA A 132 5.55 8.41 0.26
CA ALA A 132 5.22 6.99 0.47
C ALA A 132 6.33 6.26 1.25
N LEU A 133 5.94 5.55 2.30
CA LEU A 133 6.81 4.71 3.12
C LEU A 133 6.21 3.31 3.25
N TYR A 134 6.96 2.31 2.79
CA TYR A 134 6.58 0.89 2.84
C TYR A 134 7.60 0.11 3.67
N ILE A 135 7.18 -0.40 4.82
CA ILE A 135 7.98 -1.23 5.70
C ILE A 135 7.10 -2.38 6.20
N THR A 136 6.86 -3.36 5.33
CA THR A 136 6.04 -4.55 5.63
C THR A 136 6.93 -5.75 5.97
N ASP A 137 6.56 -6.57 6.96
CA ASP A 137 7.24 -7.84 7.26
C ASP A 137 8.75 -7.67 7.54
N THR A 138 9.06 -6.82 8.52
CA THR A 138 10.45 -6.51 8.91
C THR A 138 10.72 -6.65 10.40
N LYS A 139 9.72 -7.08 11.19
CA LYS A 139 9.81 -7.15 12.67
C LYS A 139 10.10 -5.80 13.32
N VAL A 140 9.64 -4.71 12.70
CA VAL A 140 9.68 -3.40 13.34
C VAL A 140 8.90 -3.48 14.65
N SER A 141 9.54 -3.16 15.76
CA SER A 141 8.90 -3.20 17.09
C SER A 141 8.80 -1.80 17.71
N ASP A 142 8.28 -1.75 18.94
CA ASP A 142 8.09 -0.53 19.73
C ASP A 142 7.00 0.40 19.16
N VAL A 143 6.82 1.57 19.76
CA VAL A 143 5.82 2.57 19.38
C VAL A 143 6.23 3.37 18.15
N LEU A 144 5.24 3.88 17.41
CA LEU A 144 5.47 4.81 16.30
C LEU A 144 6.20 6.09 16.79
N PRO A 145 7.39 6.41 16.27
CA PRO A 145 8.17 7.52 16.80
C PRO A 145 7.62 8.87 16.35
N GLN A 146 7.51 9.83 17.28
CA GLN A 146 7.00 11.19 17.06
C GLN A 146 7.67 11.93 15.89
N CYS A 147 8.92 11.60 15.56
CA CYS A 147 9.64 12.22 14.44
C CYS A 147 8.96 12.03 13.08
N LEU A 148 8.11 11.00 12.92
CA LEU A 148 7.34 10.79 11.69
C LEU A 148 6.28 11.88 11.47
N ALA A 149 5.90 12.63 12.51
CA ALA A 149 5.05 13.81 12.39
C ALA A 149 5.68 14.91 11.51
N ASN A 150 7.00 14.88 11.29
CA ASN A 150 7.69 15.81 10.39
C ASN A 150 7.46 15.50 8.90
N LEU A 151 6.94 14.31 8.58
CA LEU A 151 6.69 13.88 7.20
C LEU A 151 5.35 14.43 6.69
N THR A 152 5.25 15.75 6.63
CA THR A 152 3.99 16.46 6.31
C THR A 152 3.48 16.24 4.89
N HIS A 153 4.29 15.65 4.01
CA HIS A 153 3.91 15.27 2.64
C HIS A 153 3.44 13.82 2.53
N LEU A 154 3.56 13.02 3.60
CA LEU A 154 3.25 11.60 3.60
C LEU A 154 1.77 11.37 3.26
N SER A 155 1.53 10.58 2.23
CA SER A 155 0.19 10.20 1.75
C SER A 155 -0.02 8.69 1.81
N ALA A 156 1.05 7.89 1.79
CA ALA A 156 0.98 6.43 1.96
C ALA A 156 1.92 5.98 3.07
N LEU A 157 1.36 5.35 4.10
CA LEU A 157 2.12 4.68 5.15
C LEU A 157 1.64 3.23 5.27
N VAL A 158 2.54 2.30 4.95
CA VAL A 158 2.29 0.86 5.02
C VAL A 158 3.32 0.24 5.94
N LEU A 159 2.89 -0.15 7.13
CA LEU A 159 3.69 -0.77 8.18
C LEU A 159 3.14 -2.15 8.58
N SER A 160 2.49 -2.83 7.65
CA SER A 160 1.78 -4.08 7.94
C SER A 160 2.72 -5.22 8.31
N ASN A 161 2.20 -6.19 9.07
CA ASN A 161 2.91 -7.39 9.48
C ASN A 161 4.24 -7.08 10.19
N ASN A 162 4.18 -6.28 11.25
CA ASN A 162 5.33 -5.99 12.12
C ASN A 162 4.97 -6.26 13.58
N GLU A 163 5.80 -5.80 14.52
CA GLU A 163 5.65 -5.97 15.96
C GLU A 163 5.35 -4.62 16.66
N LEU A 164 4.75 -3.66 15.95
CA LEU A 164 4.47 -2.31 16.48
C LEU A 164 3.54 -2.37 17.69
N LEU A 165 3.90 -1.62 18.73
CA LEU A 165 3.17 -1.52 19.99
C LEU A 165 2.58 -0.11 20.18
N GLY A 166 1.79 0.03 21.24
CA GLY A 166 1.22 1.32 21.63
C GLY A 166 -0.10 1.64 20.94
N GLU A 167 -0.57 2.86 21.15
CA GLU A 167 -1.78 3.38 20.52
C GLU A 167 -1.47 4.00 19.15
N ILE A 168 -2.47 4.08 18.27
CA ILE A 168 -2.36 4.89 17.06
C ILE A 168 -2.27 6.37 17.49
N PRO A 169 -1.15 7.04 17.25
CA PRO A 169 -0.93 8.36 17.84
C PRO A 169 -1.71 9.44 17.10
N SER A 170 -2.22 10.43 17.83
CA SER A 170 -3.03 11.51 17.26
C SER A 170 -2.31 12.35 16.21
N TRP A 171 -0.98 12.52 16.32
CA TRP A 171 -0.19 13.23 15.31
C TRP A 171 -0.22 12.54 13.95
N LEU A 172 -0.40 11.21 13.89
CA LEU A 172 -0.49 10.48 12.63
C LEU A 172 -1.77 10.88 11.90
N LEU A 173 -2.87 11.04 12.64
CA LEU A 173 -4.16 11.41 12.10
C LEU A 173 -4.26 12.91 11.75
N ASN A 174 -3.31 13.72 12.20
CA ASN A 174 -3.17 15.12 11.76
C ASN A 174 -2.53 15.24 10.37
N LEU A 175 -1.93 14.16 9.83
CA LEU A 175 -1.39 14.14 8.46
C LEU A 175 -2.54 13.91 7.47
N THR A 176 -3.30 14.97 7.17
CA THR A 176 -4.55 14.89 6.40
C THR A 176 -4.38 14.54 4.90
N ARG A 177 -3.15 14.34 4.43
CA ARG A 177 -2.82 13.95 3.05
C ARG A 177 -2.90 12.44 2.80
N PHE A 178 -3.17 11.63 3.82
CA PHE A 178 -3.23 10.18 3.67
C PHE A 178 -4.28 9.75 2.63
N THR A 179 -3.81 8.99 1.66
CA THR A 179 -4.61 8.18 0.73
C THR A 179 -4.57 6.71 1.13
N SER A 180 -3.47 6.23 1.75
CA SER A 180 -3.34 4.86 2.21
C SER A 180 -2.72 4.79 3.60
N LEU A 181 -3.42 4.17 4.53
CA LEU A 181 -2.92 3.84 5.87
C LEU A 181 -3.14 2.36 6.13
N ASP A 182 -2.05 1.59 6.15
CA ASP A 182 -2.05 0.17 6.48
C ASP A 182 -1.11 -0.07 7.67
N LEU A 183 -1.72 -0.38 8.82
CA LEU A 183 -1.04 -0.77 10.05
C LEU A 183 -1.42 -2.20 10.47
N SER A 184 -1.93 -3.00 9.52
CA SER A 184 -2.47 -4.33 9.80
C SER A 184 -1.42 -5.31 10.29
N GLY A 185 -1.82 -6.34 11.05
CA GLY A 185 -0.89 -7.38 11.52
C GLY A 185 0.19 -6.83 12.45
N ASN A 186 -0.21 -6.08 13.47
CA ASN A 186 0.68 -5.52 14.50
C ASN A 186 0.13 -5.81 15.91
N HIS A 187 0.73 -5.21 16.92
CA HIS A 187 0.31 -5.31 18.33
C HIS A 187 -0.26 -3.98 18.85
N LEU A 188 -0.82 -3.14 17.96
CA LEU A 188 -1.40 -1.85 18.34
C LEU A 188 -2.63 -2.05 19.22
N TYR A 189 -2.78 -1.24 20.25
CA TYR A 189 -3.89 -1.31 21.21
C TYR A 189 -4.50 0.08 21.44
N GLY A 190 -5.43 0.16 22.40
CA GLY A 190 -6.09 1.40 22.76
C GLY A 190 -7.47 1.53 22.12
N MET A 191 -8.06 2.72 22.25
CA MET A 191 -9.36 3.00 21.64
C MET A 191 -9.21 3.29 20.15
N PHE A 192 -10.18 2.84 19.35
CA PHE A 192 -10.29 3.27 17.96
C PHE A 192 -10.43 4.80 17.88
N PRO A 193 -9.57 5.51 17.13
CA PRO A 193 -9.55 6.96 17.14
C PRO A 193 -10.60 7.56 16.18
N SER A 194 -11.54 8.35 16.71
CA SER A 194 -12.57 9.05 15.91
C SER A 194 -11.99 10.10 14.94
N SER A 195 -10.77 10.59 15.21
CA SER A 195 -10.03 11.50 14.32
C SER A 195 -9.72 10.90 12.94
N ILE A 196 -9.90 9.58 12.73
CA ILE A 196 -9.78 8.98 11.39
C ILE A 196 -10.69 9.66 10.36
N SER A 197 -11.85 10.19 10.81
CA SER A 197 -12.81 10.94 10.00
C SER A 197 -12.25 12.22 9.37
N GLN A 198 -11.07 12.69 9.82
CA GLN A 198 -10.39 13.87 9.29
C GLN A 198 -9.58 13.58 8.02
N LEU A 199 -9.28 12.31 7.72
CA LEU A 199 -8.46 11.90 6.58
C LEU A 199 -9.30 11.84 5.29
N LYS A 200 -9.81 12.98 4.83
CA LYS A 200 -10.78 13.07 3.72
C LYS A 200 -10.31 12.50 2.37
N HIS A 201 -9.01 12.32 2.19
CA HIS A 201 -8.41 11.75 0.99
C HIS A 201 -8.16 10.25 1.09
N LEU A 202 -8.50 9.63 2.22
CA LEU A 202 -8.20 8.22 2.49
C LEU A 202 -9.00 7.32 1.55
N GLU A 203 -8.27 6.47 0.84
CA GLU A 203 -8.78 5.45 -0.08
C GLU A 203 -8.68 4.05 0.55
N VAL A 204 -7.60 3.81 1.29
CA VAL A 204 -7.31 2.53 1.94
C VAL A 204 -7.09 2.74 3.44
N LEU A 205 -7.91 2.08 4.24
CA LEU A 205 -7.73 1.95 5.68
C LEU A 205 -7.69 0.48 6.08
N ASP A 206 -6.49 -0.03 6.38
CA ASP A 206 -6.31 -1.36 6.93
C ASP A 206 -5.68 -1.29 8.32
N LEU A 207 -6.46 -1.67 9.33
CA LEU A 207 -6.04 -1.77 10.73
C LEU A 207 -6.25 -3.19 11.26
N ALA A 208 -6.42 -4.17 10.37
CA ALA A 208 -6.77 -5.52 10.75
C ALA A 208 -5.69 -6.20 11.60
N SER A 209 -6.07 -7.25 12.32
CA SER A 209 -5.15 -8.09 13.09
C SER A 209 -4.29 -7.27 14.06
N ASN A 210 -4.96 -6.52 14.92
CA ASN A 210 -4.38 -5.72 16.00
C ASN A 210 -5.16 -5.96 17.31
N SER A 211 -4.89 -5.19 18.35
CA SER A 211 -5.60 -5.22 19.64
C SER A 211 -6.42 -3.95 19.91
N LEU A 212 -6.86 -3.24 18.86
CA LEU A 212 -7.69 -2.04 19.00
C LEU A 212 -9.04 -2.39 19.61
N SER A 213 -9.57 -1.48 20.42
CA SER A 213 -10.76 -1.69 21.24
C SER A 213 -11.71 -0.50 21.18
N GLY A 214 -12.89 -0.64 21.78
CA GLY A 214 -13.90 0.41 21.83
C GLY A 214 -15.03 0.19 20.82
N LYS A 215 -15.97 1.14 20.83
CA LYS A 215 -17.15 1.14 19.97
C LYS A 215 -16.85 1.96 18.71
N VAL A 216 -17.24 1.42 17.57
CA VAL A 216 -17.08 2.09 16.28
C VAL A 216 -18.46 2.17 15.63
N GLU A 217 -18.97 3.39 15.56
CA GLU A 217 -20.19 3.71 14.81
C GLU A 217 -19.80 3.91 13.34
N LEU A 218 -20.61 3.40 12.41
CA LEU A 218 -20.29 3.47 10.98
C LEU A 218 -20.25 4.90 10.43
N ASP A 219 -20.94 5.82 11.09
CA ASP A 219 -21.08 7.21 10.65
C ASP A 219 -19.76 7.97 10.61
N ILE A 220 -18.77 7.55 11.39
CA ILE A 220 -17.41 8.12 11.38
C ILE A 220 -16.75 8.06 9.99
N PHE A 221 -17.16 7.10 9.16
CA PHE A 221 -16.62 6.90 7.81
C PHE A 221 -17.39 7.68 6.74
N GLN A 222 -18.52 8.33 7.06
CA GLN A 222 -19.35 9.04 6.09
C GLN A 222 -18.60 10.18 5.36
N ASN A 223 -17.63 10.80 6.02
CA ASN A 223 -16.86 11.90 5.43
C ASN A 223 -15.68 11.42 4.56
N LEU A 224 -15.40 10.12 4.52
CA LEU A 224 -14.28 9.54 3.78
C LEU A 224 -14.73 9.13 2.37
N GLN A 225 -15.07 10.13 1.56
CA GLN A 225 -15.72 9.93 0.25
C GLN A 225 -14.87 9.16 -0.78
N ASN A 226 -13.55 9.11 -0.58
CA ASN A 226 -12.63 8.36 -1.41
C ASN A 226 -12.39 6.93 -0.92
N LEU A 227 -12.92 6.55 0.24
CA LEU A 227 -12.61 5.26 0.88
C LEU A 227 -13.19 4.13 0.04
N THR A 228 -12.32 3.21 -0.37
CA THR A 228 -12.67 2.02 -1.17
C THR A 228 -12.37 0.73 -0.42
N LEU A 229 -11.40 0.73 0.50
CA LEU A 229 -11.03 -0.41 1.35
C LEU A 229 -11.13 -0.02 2.82
N LEU A 230 -11.97 -0.74 3.56
CA LEU A 230 -12.07 -0.67 5.02
C LEU A 230 -11.86 -2.05 5.61
N ASN A 231 -10.77 -2.25 6.34
CA ASN A 231 -10.49 -3.51 7.03
C ASN A 231 -10.14 -3.26 8.50
N LEU A 232 -11.04 -3.70 9.37
CA LEU A 232 -10.93 -3.61 10.83
C LEU A 232 -10.89 -4.99 11.48
N SER A 233 -10.77 -6.05 10.67
CA SER A 233 -10.89 -7.44 11.07
C SER A 233 -9.91 -7.80 12.19
N GLY A 234 -10.24 -8.77 13.04
CA GLY A 234 -9.28 -9.32 14.00
C GLY A 234 -8.80 -8.31 15.04
N ASN A 235 -9.69 -7.42 15.49
CA ASN A 235 -9.46 -6.51 16.62
C ASN A 235 -10.41 -6.86 17.80
N LYS A 236 -10.40 -6.06 18.87
CA LYS A 236 -11.33 -6.13 20.01
C LYS A 236 -12.45 -5.09 19.90
N LEU A 237 -12.85 -4.77 18.68
CA LEU A 237 -13.83 -3.72 18.39
C LEU A 237 -15.26 -4.22 18.57
N MET A 238 -16.16 -3.30 18.96
CA MET A 238 -17.60 -3.48 18.90
C MET A 238 -18.15 -2.57 17.81
N MET A 239 -18.46 -3.14 16.64
CA MET A 239 -19.06 -2.40 15.54
C MET A 239 -20.54 -2.17 15.80
N LEU A 240 -20.96 -0.90 15.73
CA LEU A 240 -22.35 -0.47 15.83
C LEU A 240 -22.83 -0.08 14.42
N ALA A 241 -23.42 -1.04 13.74
CA ALA A 241 -24.07 -0.83 12.44
C ALA A 241 -25.53 -0.42 12.67
N THR A 242 -25.79 0.83 13.05
CA THR A 242 -27.17 1.31 13.30
C THR A 242 -27.83 1.88 12.04
N ASN A 243 -29.15 1.67 11.94
CA ASN A 243 -30.00 1.92 10.78
C ASN A 243 -30.48 3.38 10.59
N SER A 244 -29.83 4.38 11.20
CA SER A 244 -30.52 5.65 11.50
C SER A 244 -29.96 6.93 10.88
N SER A 245 -29.05 6.89 9.91
CA SER A 245 -28.66 8.12 9.22
C SER A 245 -28.93 8.02 7.72
N ASN A 246 -29.70 8.99 7.20
CA ASN A 246 -29.88 9.29 5.77
C ASN A 246 -28.56 9.67 5.05
N ALA A 247 -27.41 9.38 5.67
CA ALA A 247 -26.10 9.73 5.18
C ALA A 247 -25.49 8.53 4.45
N THR A 248 -25.12 8.77 3.20
CA THR A 248 -24.54 7.75 2.32
C THR A 248 -23.10 7.48 2.74
N LEU A 249 -22.83 6.26 3.21
CA LEU A 249 -21.45 5.77 3.34
C LEU A 249 -20.75 5.80 1.97
N PRO A 250 -19.41 5.93 1.94
CA PRO A 250 -18.66 5.75 0.70
C PRO A 250 -18.93 4.39 0.07
N LYS A 251 -18.73 4.31 -1.25
CA LYS A 251 -18.85 3.06 -2.00
C LYS A 251 -17.57 2.24 -1.79
N LEU A 252 -17.69 1.21 -0.96
CA LEU A 252 -16.59 0.33 -0.59
C LEU A 252 -16.52 -0.85 -1.55
N SER A 253 -15.32 -1.09 -2.07
CA SER A 253 -14.97 -2.28 -2.85
C SER A 253 -14.57 -3.46 -1.97
N SER A 254 -14.01 -3.20 -0.79
CA SER A 254 -13.56 -4.23 0.14
C SER A 254 -13.90 -3.86 1.58
N ILE A 255 -14.59 -4.78 2.26
CA ILE A 255 -15.03 -4.64 3.65
C ILE A 255 -14.55 -5.86 4.45
N GLY A 256 -13.67 -5.62 5.41
CA GLY A 256 -13.25 -6.59 6.42
C GLY A 256 -13.73 -6.20 7.82
N LEU A 257 -14.73 -6.92 8.33
CA LEU A 257 -15.27 -6.76 9.69
C LEU A 257 -15.30 -8.09 10.44
N ALA A 258 -14.35 -8.99 10.15
CA ALA A 258 -14.28 -10.27 10.83
C ALA A 258 -13.84 -10.07 12.30
N SER A 259 -14.41 -10.82 13.24
CA SER A 259 -14.10 -10.66 14.68
C SER A 259 -14.35 -9.25 15.23
N CYS A 260 -15.39 -8.56 14.77
CA CYS A 260 -15.76 -7.20 15.21
C CYS A 260 -16.99 -7.16 16.13
N ASN A 261 -17.32 -8.30 16.75
CA ASN A 261 -18.46 -8.48 17.65
C ASN A 261 -19.81 -8.06 17.06
N LEU A 262 -20.00 -8.26 15.76
CA LEU A 262 -21.29 -8.02 15.10
C LEU A 262 -22.33 -9.03 15.59
N LYS A 263 -23.52 -8.52 15.93
CA LYS A 263 -24.66 -9.32 16.43
C LYS A 263 -25.75 -9.56 15.37
N GLU A 264 -25.83 -8.70 14.38
CA GLU A 264 -26.84 -8.74 13.32
C GLU A 264 -26.14 -8.48 11.99
N PHE A 265 -26.79 -8.89 10.89
CA PHE A 265 -26.26 -8.65 9.56
C PHE A 265 -26.29 -7.14 9.26
N PRO A 266 -25.19 -6.50 8.83
CA PRO A 266 -25.19 -5.05 8.64
C PRO A 266 -26.03 -4.62 7.42
N ASP A 267 -27.13 -3.91 7.66
CA ASP A 267 -28.07 -3.51 6.59
C ASP A 267 -27.47 -2.50 5.59
N PHE A 268 -26.44 -1.75 5.97
CA PHE A 268 -25.80 -0.78 5.08
C PHE A 268 -25.18 -1.44 3.83
N LEU A 269 -24.86 -2.74 3.92
CA LEU A 269 -24.28 -3.52 2.83
C LEU A 269 -25.19 -3.59 1.60
N GLN A 270 -26.52 -3.47 1.78
CA GLN A 270 -27.47 -3.43 0.66
C GLN A 270 -27.25 -2.23 -0.28
N PHE A 271 -26.55 -1.20 0.20
CA PHE A 271 -26.24 0.02 -0.55
C PHE A 271 -24.81 0.03 -1.13
N GLN A 272 -24.04 -1.05 -0.97
CA GLN A 272 -22.66 -1.17 -1.42
C GLN A 272 -22.57 -1.89 -2.78
N ASN A 273 -22.96 -1.20 -3.85
CA ASN A 273 -23.04 -1.75 -5.21
C ASN A 273 -21.67 -1.89 -5.93
N GLU A 274 -20.59 -1.43 -5.31
CA GLU A 274 -19.20 -1.59 -5.80
C GLU A 274 -18.45 -2.67 -5.03
N LEU A 275 -19.11 -3.37 -4.09
CA LEU A 275 -18.49 -4.33 -3.19
C LEU A 275 -18.04 -5.60 -3.93
N GLU A 276 -16.75 -5.88 -3.87
CA GLU A 276 -16.10 -7.06 -4.45
C GLU A 276 -15.72 -8.07 -3.36
N PHE A 277 -15.25 -7.58 -2.20
CA PHE A 277 -14.77 -8.41 -1.10
C PHE A 277 -15.52 -8.10 0.19
N LEU A 278 -16.12 -9.11 0.80
CA LEU A 278 -16.80 -9.01 2.10
C LEU A 278 -16.34 -10.11 3.04
N ASN A 279 -15.76 -9.74 4.17
CA ASN A 279 -15.38 -10.65 5.23
C ASN A 279 -16.07 -10.29 6.55
N LEU A 280 -17.06 -11.11 6.93
CA LEU A 280 -17.79 -11.02 8.21
C LEU A 280 -17.51 -12.21 9.13
N ALA A 281 -16.46 -12.98 8.87
CA ALA A 281 -16.16 -14.22 9.60
C ALA A 281 -15.95 -13.99 11.10
N ASN A 282 -16.10 -15.05 11.89
CA ASN A 282 -15.82 -15.03 13.33
C ASN A 282 -16.53 -13.90 14.11
N ASN A 283 -17.77 -13.60 13.73
CA ASN A 283 -18.68 -12.77 14.51
C ASN A 283 -19.73 -13.65 15.21
N ASN A 284 -20.64 -13.03 15.97
CA ASN A 284 -21.78 -13.71 16.59
C ASN A 284 -23.09 -13.21 15.96
N ILE A 285 -23.14 -13.16 14.63
CA ILE A 285 -24.31 -12.67 13.88
C ILE A 285 -25.46 -13.67 14.04
N GLN A 286 -26.60 -13.17 14.49
CA GLN A 286 -27.82 -13.92 14.74
C GLN A 286 -28.93 -13.48 13.79
N GLY A 287 -30.02 -14.25 13.78
CA GLY A 287 -31.17 -13.99 12.92
C GLY A 287 -31.05 -14.56 11.51
N PRO A 288 -32.06 -14.33 10.65
CA PRO A 288 -32.02 -14.79 9.28
C PRO A 288 -31.01 -13.98 8.46
N VAL A 289 -30.37 -14.64 7.50
CA VAL A 289 -29.60 -13.90 6.48
C VAL A 289 -30.57 -13.06 5.63
N PRO A 290 -30.33 -11.75 5.45
CA PRO A 290 -31.26 -10.90 4.71
C PRO A 290 -31.47 -11.37 3.27
N THR A 291 -32.71 -11.27 2.78
CA THR A 291 -33.07 -11.74 1.43
C THR A 291 -32.38 -10.96 0.32
N TRP A 292 -32.07 -9.68 0.55
CA TRP A 292 -31.33 -8.85 -0.40
C TRP A 292 -29.91 -9.36 -0.65
N LEU A 293 -29.30 -10.07 0.30
CA LEU A 293 -27.96 -10.63 0.15
C LEU A 293 -27.92 -11.76 -0.89
N TRP A 294 -28.98 -12.57 -0.91
CA TRP A 294 -29.14 -13.69 -1.84
C TRP A 294 -29.89 -13.31 -3.11
N ASN A 295 -30.27 -12.05 -3.28
CA ASN A 295 -31.10 -11.64 -4.40
C ASN A 295 -30.28 -11.71 -5.69
N THR A 296 -30.25 -12.92 -6.25
CA THR A 296 -29.58 -13.35 -7.47
C THR A 296 -30.40 -12.98 -8.71
N SER A 297 -31.49 -12.21 -8.55
CA SER A 297 -32.21 -11.69 -9.70
C SER A 297 -31.27 -10.80 -10.51
N LYS A 298 -31.07 -11.19 -11.78
CA LYS A 298 -30.21 -10.52 -12.78
C LYS A 298 -30.57 -9.05 -13.06
N GLU A 299 -31.52 -8.47 -12.33
CA GLU A 299 -32.16 -7.19 -12.64
C GLU A 299 -31.54 -6.00 -11.90
N THR A 300 -30.74 -6.21 -10.84
CA THR A 300 -30.07 -5.12 -10.13
C THR A 300 -28.74 -4.68 -10.76
N MET A 301 -28.27 -5.36 -11.82
CA MET A 301 -27.12 -4.94 -12.63
C MET A 301 -27.53 -4.31 -13.98
N SER A 302 -28.67 -3.62 -14.06
CA SER A 302 -28.93 -2.69 -15.16
C SER A 302 -28.77 -1.25 -14.67
N VAL A 303 -27.63 -0.66 -15.06
CA VAL A 303 -27.39 0.79 -15.11
C VAL A 303 -28.63 1.50 -15.69
N PRO A 304 -29.08 2.64 -15.14
CA PRO A 304 -30.14 3.41 -15.78
C PRO A 304 -29.65 3.85 -17.17
N LYS A 305 -30.22 3.26 -18.22
CA LYS A 305 -30.03 3.74 -19.59
C LYS A 305 -30.66 5.13 -19.70
N GLY A 306 -29.85 6.15 -19.52
CA GLY A 306 -30.12 7.47 -20.07
C GLY A 306 -30.34 7.34 -21.57
N ASN A 307 -31.45 7.89 -22.05
CA ASN A 307 -31.84 7.94 -23.45
C ASN A 307 -30.68 8.39 -24.35
N VAL A 308 -30.25 7.51 -25.25
CA VAL A 308 -29.57 7.92 -26.47
C VAL A 308 -30.38 7.38 -27.64
N ASP A 309 -30.84 8.35 -28.41
CA ASP A 309 -31.70 8.30 -29.59
C ASP A 309 -31.24 7.26 -30.62
N LYS A 310 -32.15 6.33 -30.98
CA LYS A 310 -31.94 5.28 -32.00
C LYS A 310 -32.43 5.69 -33.39
N SER A 311 -32.53 6.98 -33.70
CA SER A 311 -32.81 7.45 -35.06
C SER A 311 -31.53 7.64 -35.88
N LYS A 312 -30.80 6.54 -36.15
CA LYS A 312 -29.85 6.44 -37.29
C LYS A 312 -29.43 4.99 -37.49
N VAL A 313 -30.38 4.17 -37.95
CA VAL A 313 -30.08 2.92 -38.67
C VAL A 313 -30.39 3.19 -40.14
N GLN A 314 -29.37 3.15 -41.00
CA GLN A 314 -29.48 2.70 -42.39
C GLN A 314 -28.08 2.43 -42.94
N GLY A 315 -27.82 1.19 -43.34
CA GLY A 315 -26.57 0.83 -44.01
C GLY A 315 -26.16 -0.64 -43.96
N LEU A 316 -26.99 -1.49 -44.57
CA LEU A 316 -26.64 -2.79 -45.19
C LEU A 316 -26.39 -4.02 -44.29
N SER A 317 -27.19 -5.04 -44.56
CA SER A 317 -27.19 -6.40 -43.99
C SER A 317 -26.24 -7.36 -44.78
N PRO A 318 -26.32 -8.70 -44.65
CA PRO A 318 -25.26 -9.52 -44.05
C PRO A 318 -24.57 -10.47 -45.04
N GLY A 319 -23.29 -10.76 -44.83
CA GLY A 319 -22.58 -11.86 -45.49
C GLY A 319 -22.26 -13.00 -44.51
N LYS A 320 -22.95 -14.13 -44.65
CA LYS A 320 -22.56 -15.46 -44.16
C LYS A 320 -22.72 -16.42 -45.37
N PRO A 321 -22.25 -17.68 -45.30
CA PRO A 321 -20.95 -18.21 -44.89
C PRO A 321 -20.39 -19.16 -45.98
N HIS A 322 -19.13 -19.58 -45.95
CA HIS A 322 -18.74 -20.85 -46.60
C HIS A 322 -17.68 -21.59 -45.77
N SER A 323 -18.05 -22.83 -45.41
CA SER A 323 -17.15 -23.92 -45.03
C SER A 323 -16.89 -24.78 -46.27
N LYS A 324 -15.67 -25.32 -46.41
CA LYS A 324 -15.38 -26.77 -46.47
C LYS A 324 -13.92 -27.09 -46.82
N ASP A 325 -13.40 -28.03 -46.05
CA ASP A 325 -12.53 -29.17 -46.40
C ASP A 325 -11.15 -28.92 -47.04
N MET A 326 -10.10 -29.03 -46.22
CA MET A 326 -9.10 -30.13 -46.20
C MET A 326 -8.25 -30.05 -44.94
#